data_AF-A0A662DTS7-F1
#
_entry.id   AF-A0A662DTS7-F1
#
_cell.length_a   1.000
_cell.length_b   1.000
_cell.length_c   1.000
_cell.angle_alpha   90.00
_cell.angle_beta   90.00
_cell.angle_gamma   90.00
#
_symmetry.space_group_name_H-M   'P 1'
#
loop_
_entity.id
_entity.type
_entity.pdbx_description
1 polymer ?
#
loop_
_entity_poly.entity_id
_entity_poly.type
_entity_poly.pdbx_seq_one_letter_code
_entity_poly.pdbx_strand_id
1 'polypeptide(L)'
;MGAPHDAPTAAELLESVREWLDRDVIPATDGRLRFHARVAANVLGMVEREIELGAAQEEAHRQRLARLGVADDAELAAAIRNGDFVDRSVELRAALEQSVLDKLAVANPGYITTD
;
A
#
# COMPACT_ATOMS: atom_id res chain seq x y z
N MET A 1 18.78 -25.56 -7.84
CA MET A 1 18.01 -25.08 -9.01
C MET A 1 17.30 -23.84 -8.56
N GLY A 2 17.60 -22.71 -9.18
CA GLY A 2 16.94 -21.43 -8.91
C GLY A 2 15.44 -21.54 -9.16
N ALA A 3 14.68 -20.66 -8.51
CA ALA A 3 13.23 -20.60 -8.71
C ALA A 3 12.92 -20.35 -10.20
N PRO A 4 11.71 -20.66 -10.69
CA PRO A 4 11.35 -20.42 -12.11
C PRO A 4 11.55 -18.98 -12.58
N HIS A 5 11.60 -18.03 -11.65
CA HIS A 5 11.97 -16.64 -11.87
C HIS A 5 13.22 -16.33 -11.05
N ASP A 6 14.39 -16.52 -11.66
CA ASP A 6 15.67 -16.04 -11.14
C ASP A 6 15.77 -14.51 -11.25
N ALA A 7 16.81 -13.92 -10.64
CA ALA A 7 17.04 -12.48 -10.66
C ALA A 7 17.09 -11.89 -12.08
N PRO A 8 16.62 -10.63 -12.28
CA PRO A 8 16.07 -9.73 -11.25
C PRO A 8 14.62 -10.04 -10.86
N THR A 9 14.25 -9.69 -9.64
CA THR A 9 12.90 -9.74 -9.09
C THR A 9 11.96 -8.76 -9.81
N ALA A 10 10.65 -8.96 -9.66
CA ALA A 10 9.66 -8.02 -10.21
C ALA A 10 9.83 -6.59 -9.65
N ALA A 11 10.18 -6.45 -8.36
CA ALA A 11 10.44 -5.14 -7.75
C ALA A 11 11.64 -4.44 -8.40
N GLU A 12 12.76 -5.13 -8.58
CA GLU A 12 13.97 -4.60 -9.23
C GLU A 12 13.72 -4.20 -10.70
N LEU A 13 12.88 -4.96 -11.41
CA LEU A 13 12.47 -4.61 -12.77
C LEU A 13 11.61 -3.34 -12.80
N LEU A 14 10.66 -3.19 -11.86
CA LEU A 14 9.83 -1.99 -11.74
C LEU A 14 10.65 -0.76 -11.36
N GLU A 15 11.58 -0.92 -10.41
CA GLU A 15 12.53 0.13 -10.02
C GLU A 15 13.34 0.60 -11.24
N SER A 16 13.90 -0.33 -12.01
CA SER A 16 14.67 -0.02 -13.23
C SER A 16 13.86 0.81 -14.24
N VAL A 17 12.58 0.47 -14.45
CA VAL A 17 11.70 1.23 -15.36
C VAL A 17 11.38 2.61 -14.78
N ARG A 18 11.12 2.70 -13.47
CA ARG A 18 10.85 3.96 -12.78
C ARG A 18 12.05 4.90 -12.86
N GLU A 19 13.26 4.40 -12.63
CA GLU A 19 14.50 5.19 -12.76
C GLU A 19 14.68 5.77 -14.16
N TRP A 20 14.44 4.98 -15.21
CA TRP A 20 14.50 5.46 -16.59
C TRP A 20 13.43 6.52 -16.89
N LEU A 21 12.21 6.34 -16.38
CA LEU A 21 11.17 7.36 -16.51
C LEU A 21 11.60 8.68 -15.85
N ASP A 22 12.17 8.61 -14.65
CA ASP A 22 12.58 9.78 -13.87
C ASP A 22 13.82 10.49 -14.46
N ARG A 23 14.82 9.73 -14.93
CA ARG A 23 16.10 10.27 -15.42
C ARG A 23 16.06 10.72 -16.87
N ASP A 24 15.33 10.00 -17.73
CA ASP A 24 15.38 10.21 -19.18
C ASP A 24 14.07 10.76 -19.74
N VAL A 25 12.94 10.10 -19.44
CA VAL A 25 11.67 10.39 -20.12
C VAL A 25 11.04 11.67 -19.61
N ILE A 26 10.91 11.82 -18.29
CA ILE A 26 10.29 13.00 -17.69
C ILE A 26 11.06 14.28 -18.05
N PRO A 27 12.40 14.34 -17.98
CA PRO A 27 13.15 15.51 -18.40
C PRO A 27 13.01 15.84 -19.90
N ALA A 28 12.98 14.83 -20.77
CA ALA A 28 12.97 14.97 -22.23
C ALA A 28 11.58 15.23 -22.85
N THR A 29 10.49 15.11 -22.10
CA THR A 29 9.11 15.29 -22.60
C THR A 29 8.45 16.52 -22.02
N ASP A 30 7.38 17.04 -22.59
CA ASP A 30 6.73 18.27 -22.12
C ASP A 30 5.19 18.18 -22.18
N GLY A 31 4.52 19.19 -21.60
CA GLY A 31 3.07 19.28 -21.52
C GLY A 31 2.40 18.00 -21.01
N ARG A 32 1.44 17.50 -21.79
CA ARG A 32 0.63 16.31 -21.47
C ARG A 32 1.49 15.05 -21.32
N LEU A 33 2.52 14.88 -22.14
CA LEU A 33 3.35 13.67 -22.10
C LEU A 33 4.19 13.59 -20.83
N ARG A 34 4.79 14.72 -20.42
CA ARG A 34 5.51 14.82 -19.14
C ARG A 34 4.62 14.48 -17.95
N PHE A 35 3.37 14.94 -17.97
CA PHE A 35 2.40 14.61 -16.94
C PHE A 35 2.11 13.11 -16.88
N HIS A 36 1.83 12.47 -18.02
CA HIS A 36 1.58 11.02 -18.05
C HIS A 36 2.80 10.19 -17.63
N ALA A 37 4.03 10.62 -17.98
CA ALA A 37 5.25 9.96 -17.52
C ALA A 37 5.39 10.01 -15.99
N ARG A 38 5.08 11.15 -15.35
CA ARG A 38 5.02 11.26 -13.88
C ARG A 38 3.95 10.37 -13.25
N VAL A 39 2.77 10.30 -13.87
CA VAL A 39 1.70 9.40 -13.41
C VAL A 39 2.16 7.94 -13.50
N ALA A 40 2.80 7.54 -14.59
CA ALA A 40 3.36 6.20 -14.75
C ALA A 40 4.41 5.89 -13.66
N ALA A 41 5.37 6.79 -13.43
CA ALA A 41 6.39 6.63 -12.39
C ALA A 41 5.76 6.46 -10.99
N ASN A 42 4.74 7.26 -10.66
CA ASN A 42 4.01 7.13 -9.40
C ASN A 42 3.28 5.79 -9.28
N VAL A 43 2.63 5.32 -10.36
CA VAL A 43 1.96 4.02 -10.37
C VAL A 43 2.95 2.88 -10.17
N LEU A 44 4.09 2.91 -10.85
CA LEU A 44 5.14 1.90 -10.66
C LEU A 44 5.64 1.90 -9.21
N GLY A 45 5.85 3.07 -8.61
CA GLY A 45 6.23 3.17 -7.20
C GLY A 45 5.17 2.66 -6.23
N MET A 46 3.87 2.77 -6.55
CA MET A 46 2.81 2.13 -5.76
C MET A 46 2.88 0.61 -5.85
N VAL A 47 3.05 0.06 -7.06
CA VAL A 47 3.14 -1.40 -7.26
C VAL A 47 4.39 -1.98 -6.59
N GLU A 48 5.52 -1.28 -6.68
CA GLU A 48 6.78 -1.64 -6.01
C GLU A 48 6.55 -1.77 -4.49
N ARG A 49 5.95 -0.75 -3.85
CA ARG A 49 5.64 -0.79 -2.41
C ARG A 49 4.60 -1.86 -2.06
N GLU A 50 3.63 -2.13 -2.93
CA GLU A 50 2.65 -3.21 -2.71
C GLU A 50 3.33 -4.58 -2.71
N ILE A 51 4.28 -4.83 -3.61
CA ILE A 51 5.07 -6.06 -3.65
C ILE A 51 5.90 -6.22 -2.36
N GLU A 52 6.52 -5.13 -1.90
CA GLU A 52 7.39 -5.14 -0.72
C GLU A 52 6.62 -5.27 0.60
N LEU A 53 5.51 -4.55 0.74
CA LEU A 53 4.79 -4.41 2.01
C LEU A 53 3.57 -5.34 2.12
N GLY A 54 3.01 -5.79 0.99
CA GLY A 54 1.70 -6.43 0.93
C GLY A 54 1.55 -7.64 1.85
N ALA A 55 2.47 -8.61 1.76
CA ALA A 55 2.39 -9.83 2.58
C ALA A 55 2.45 -9.53 4.09
N ALA A 56 3.28 -8.56 4.50
CA ALA A 56 3.40 -8.16 5.90
C ALA A 56 2.14 -7.40 6.38
N GLN A 57 1.60 -6.50 5.54
CA GLN A 57 0.38 -5.76 5.85
C GLN A 57 -0.85 -6.66 5.91
N GLU A 58 -0.97 -7.66 5.04
CA GLU A 58 -2.04 -8.66 5.09
C GLU A 58 -2.03 -9.44 6.39
N GLU A 59 -0.85 -9.89 6.84
CA GLU A 59 -0.72 -10.60 8.12
C GLU A 59 -1.04 -9.69 9.30
N ALA A 60 -0.53 -8.46 9.30
CA ALA A 60 -0.86 -7.48 10.33
C ALA A 60 -2.36 -7.18 10.37
N HIS A 61 -3.03 -7.13 9.21
CA HIS A 61 -4.47 -6.93 9.09
C HIS A 61 -5.26 -8.10 9.70
N ARG A 62 -4.90 -9.35 9.35
CA ARG A 62 -5.50 -10.55 9.96
C ARG A 62 -5.39 -10.53 11.48
N GLN A 63 -4.23 -10.14 12.02
CA GLN A 63 -4.02 -10.03 13.46
C GLN A 63 -4.83 -8.90 14.12
N ARG A 64 -5.08 -7.79 13.41
CA ARG A 64 -5.98 -6.73 13.90
C ARG A 64 -7.44 -7.21 13.96
N LEU A 65 -7.93 -7.87 12.91
CA LEU A 65 -9.28 -8.42 12.87
C LEU A 65 -9.49 -9.47 13.97
N ALA A 66 -8.53 -10.39 14.14
CA ALA A 66 -8.58 -11.40 15.20
C ALA A 66 -8.65 -10.78 16.61
N ARG A 67 -7.93 -9.68 16.88
CA ARG A 67 -8.01 -8.95 18.16
C ARG A 67 -9.38 -8.29 18.37
N LEU A 68 -9.98 -7.77 17.30
CA LEU A 68 -11.34 -7.23 17.35
C LEU A 68 -12.40 -8.32 17.53
N GLY A 69 -12.07 -9.58 17.23
CA GLY A 69 -12.96 -10.73 17.37
C GLY A 69 -13.82 -10.98 16.14
N VAL A 70 -13.38 -10.53 14.97
CA VAL A 70 -14.06 -10.66 13.67
C VAL A 70 -13.18 -11.39 12.68
N ALA A 71 -13.77 -12.15 11.76
CA ALA A 71 -13.07 -12.96 10.79
C ALA A 71 -12.56 -12.16 9.59
N ASP A 72 -13.32 -11.16 9.15
CA ASP A 72 -13.03 -10.35 7.96
C ASP A 72 -13.58 -8.91 8.05
N ASP A 73 -13.30 -8.11 7.01
CA ASP A 73 -13.76 -6.73 6.92
C ASP A 73 -15.28 -6.60 6.77
N ALA A 74 -15.96 -7.61 6.23
CA ALA A 74 -17.41 -7.59 6.08
C ALA A 74 -18.09 -7.76 7.45
N GLU A 75 -17.59 -8.66 8.27
CA GLU A 75 -18.01 -8.85 9.66
C GLU A 75 -17.67 -7.61 10.51
N LEU A 76 -16.46 -7.06 10.36
CA LEU A 76 -16.09 -5.80 11.03
C LEU A 76 -17.09 -4.68 10.71
N ALA A 77 -17.42 -4.50 9.42
CA ALA A 77 -18.35 -3.47 9.00
C ALA A 77 -19.78 -3.71 9.53
N ALA A 78 -20.20 -4.97 9.64
CA ALA A 78 -21.49 -5.33 10.23
C ALA A 78 -21.53 -5.01 11.73
N ALA A 79 -20.50 -5.42 12.47
CA ALA A 79 -20.39 -5.17 13.91
C ALA A 79 -20.33 -3.67 14.25
N ILE A 80 -19.62 -2.86 13.44
CA ILE A 80 -19.62 -1.40 13.57
C ILE A 80 -21.04 -0.84 13.39
N ARG A 81 -21.79 -1.28 12.38
CA ARG A 81 -23.17 -0.82 12.12
C ARG A 81 -24.14 -1.23 13.22
N ASN A 82 -23.92 -2.39 13.85
CA ASN A 82 -24.74 -2.88 14.96
C ASN A 82 -24.42 -2.18 16.29
N GLY A 83 -23.29 -1.44 16.37
CA GLY A 83 -22.86 -0.78 17.60
C GLY A 83 -22.07 -1.70 18.54
N ASP A 84 -21.55 -2.83 18.06
CA ASP A 84 -20.90 -3.85 18.89
C ASP A 84 -19.54 -3.39 19.47
N PHE A 85 -19.03 -2.24 19.02
CA PHE A 85 -17.77 -1.64 19.47
C PHE A 85 -17.94 -0.37 20.33
N VAL A 86 -19.14 -0.04 20.82
CA VAL A 86 -19.36 1.17 21.63
C VAL A 86 -18.41 1.21 22.84
N ASP A 87 -18.27 0.09 23.56
CA ASP A 87 -17.38 -0.02 24.73
C ASP A 87 -15.90 -0.23 24.38
N ARG A 88 -15.59 -0.48 23.10
CA ARG A 88 -14.24 -0.75 22.56
C ARG A 88 -13.82 0.28 21.50
N SER A 89 -14.41 1.47 21.52
CA SER A 89 -14.26 2.48 20.46
C SER A 89 -12.81 2.95 20.24
N VAL A 90 -12.00 3.03 21.30
CA VAL A 90 -10.57 3.39 21.22
C VAL A 90 -9.77 2.30 20.50
N GLU A 91 -10.01 1.03 20.83
CA GLU A 91 -9.36 -0.11 20.19
C GLU A 91 -9.74 -0.22 18.71
N LEU A 92 -11.05 -0.07 18.41
CA LEU A 92 -11.55 -0.03 17.04
C LEU A 92 -10.87 1.08 16.23
N ARG A 93 -10.82 2.30 16.77
CA ARG A 93 -10.21 3.45 16.09
C ARG A 93 -8.73 3.19 15.80
N ALA A 94 -7.98 2.68 16.76
CA ALA A 94 -6.57 2.35 16.58
C ALA A 94 -6.36 1.30 15.47
N ALA A 95 -7.21 0.27 15.40
CA ALA A 95 -7.13 -0.74 14.35
C ALA A 95 -7.46 -0.18 12.95
N LEU A 96 -8.46 0.69 12.85
CA LEU A 96 -8.82 1.35 11.59
C LEU A 96 -7.74 2.33 11.14
N GLU A 97 -7.19 3.11 12.07
CA GLU A 97 -6.08 4.03 11.81
C GLU A 97 -4.87 3.28 11.26
N GLN A 98 -4.49 2.17 11.89
CA GLN A 98 -3.37 1.38 11.41
C GLN A 98 -3.62 0.79 10.02
N SER A 99 -4.85 0.39 9.72
CA SER A 99 -5.23 -0.09 8.39
C SER A 99 -5.18 1.02 7.33
N VAL A 100 -5.42 2.28 7.72
CA VAL A 100 -5.25 3.44 6.83
C VAL A 100 -3.77 3.76 6.62
N LEU A 101 -2.96 3.69 7.67
CA LEU A 101 -1.51 3.90 7.57
C LEU A 101 -0.87 2.87 6.63
N ASP A 102 -1.27 1.60 6.71
CA ASP A 102 -0.81 0.56 5.80
C ASP A 102 -1.14 0.92 4.32
N LYS A 103 -2.38 1.36 4.06
CA LYS A 103 -2.81 1.79 2.72
C LYS A 103 -2.06 3.03 2.22
N LEU A 104 -1.81 3.99 3.11
CA LEU A 104 -1.04 5.19 2.77
C LEU A 104 0.41 4.85 2.47
N ALA A 105 0.99 3.84 3.14
CA ALA A 105 2.38 3.46 2.93
C ALA A 105 2.58 2.92 1.51
N VAL A 106 1.55 2.32 0.92
CA VAL A 106 1.56 1.88 -0.48
C VAL A 106 1.20 3.02 -1.43
N ALA A 107 0.10 3.72 -1.18
CA ALA A 107 -0.44 4.70 -2.12
C ALA A 107 0.38 6.00 -2.16
N ASN A 108 0.69 6.58 -1.01
CA ASN A 108 1.45 7.82 -0.89
C ASN A 108 2.07 7.97 0.52
N PRO A 109 3.31 7.50 0.71
CA PRO A 109 4.02 7.55 1.99
C PRO A 109 4.18 8.96 2.57
N GLY A 110 4.16 10.00 1.72
CA GLY A 110 4.33 11.38 2.15
C GLY A 110 3.26 11.89 3.11
N TYR A 111 2.13 11.19 3.24
CA TYR A 111 1.09 11.52 4.23
C TYR A 111 1.31 10.89 5.61
N ILE A 112 2.32 10.03 5.77
CA ILE A 112 2.64 9.35 7.04
C ILE A 112 3.75 10.08 7.78
N THR A 113 4.68 10.67 7.03
CA THR A 113 5.76 11.47 7.59
C THR A 113 5.17 12.77 8.11
N THR A 114 4.98 12.85 9.43
CA THR A 114 4.67 14.12 10.10
C THR A 114 6.02 14.76 10.42
N ASP A 115 6.28 15.95 9.88
CA ASP A 115 7.38 16.83 10.35
C ASP A 115 7.24 17.16 11.84
#